data_AF-A0A958YXE3-F1
#
_entry.id   AF-A0A958YXE3-F1
#
_cell.length_a   1.000
_cell.length_b   1.000
_cell.length_c   1.000
_cell.angle_alpha   90.00
_cell.angle_beta   90.00
_cell.angle_gamma   90.00
#
_symmetry.space_group_name_H-M   'P 1'
#
loop_
_entity.id
_entity.type
_entity.pdbx_description
1 polymer ?
#
loop_
_entity_poly.entity_id
_entity_poly.type
_entity_poly.pdbx_seq_one_letter_code
_entity_poly.pdbx_strand_id
1 'polypeptide(L)'
;MREAAFVKKHKEKWQLFENVLHNRQQISPDKLSDLYIEITDDLSYAKTFYPRSNTVAYLNSIASSAHQKIYSNKKESKNRLVTFFKTEFPLEFVRYHKQLLIVFSVFLFFSFVGAYSASKDGDFVRLIMGDAYVNMTLENIEKGDPMAVYKQEG
;
A
#
# COMPACT_ATOMS: atom_id res chain seq x y z
N MET A 1 6.14 -44.15 10.13
CA MET A 1 4.87 -44.45 10.83
C MET A 1 3.92 -45.11 9.82
N ARG A 2 3.02 -46.01 10.22
CA ARG A 2 1.95 -46.48 9.31
C ARG A 2 0.89 -45.40 9.17
N GLU A 3 0.28 -45.27 7.99
CA GLU A 3 -0.72 -44.21 7.71
C GLU A 3 -1.84 -44.16 8.76
N ALA A 4 -2.38 -45.32 9.17
CA ALA A 4 -3.42 -45.39 10.18
C ALA A 4 -3.01 -44.79 11.55
N ALA A 5 -1.74 -44.93 11.94
CA ALA A 5 -1.22 -44.34 13.17
C ALA A 5 -1.02 -42.84 13.03
N PHE A 6 -0.60 -42.37 11.84
CA PHE A 6 -0.51 -40.94 11.52
C PHE A 6 -1.90 -40.29 11.60
N VAL A 7 -2.90 -40.88 10.93
CA VAL A 7 -4.29 -40.40 11.00
C VAL A 7 -4.79 -40.40 12.44
N LYS A 8 -4.60 -41.48 13.21
CA LYS A 8 -5.05 -41.54 14.61
C LYS A 8 -4.46 -40.43 15.47
N LYS A 9 -3.19 -40.07 15.26
CA LYS A 9 -2.50 -39.04 16.03
C LYS A 9 -2.99 -37.62 15.71
N HIS A 10 -3.33 -37.34 14.44
CA HIS A 10 -3.61 -35.98 13.97
C HIS A 10 -5.11 -35.70 13.74
N LYS A 11 -5.97 -36.73 13.70
CA LYS A 11 -7.41 -36.63 13.40
C LYS A 11 -8.15 -35.59 14.25
N GLU A 12 -7.90 -35.54 15.56
CA GLU A 12 -8.61 -34.60 16.45
C GLU A 12 -8.36 -33.14 16.05
N LYS A 13 -7.13 -32.82 15.64
CA LYS A 13 -6.76 -31.48 15.17
C LYS A 13 -7.42 -31.15 13.83
N TRP A 14 -7.43 -32.11 12.90
CA TRP A 14 -8.08 -31.92 11.60
C TRP A 14 -9.59 -31.68 11.74
N GLN A 15 -10.24 -32.39 12.67
CA GLN A 15 -11.66 -32.19 12.99
C GLN A 15 -11.91 -30.82 13.65
N LEU A 16 -11.04 -30.38 14.55
CA LEU A 16 -11.12 -29.05 15.14
C LEU A 16 -11.07 -27.96 14.06
N PHE A 17 -10.12 -28.07 13.12
CA PHE A 17 -10.00 -27.11 12.03
C PHE A 17 -11.20 -27.12 11.11
N GLU A 18 -11.69 -28.30 10.74
CA GLU A 18 -12.88 -28.44 9.91
C GLU A 18 -14.11 -27.78 10.58
N ASN A 19 -14.29 -27.94 11.88
CA ASN A 19 -15.36 -27.29 12.64
C ASN A 19 -15.24 -25.77 12.63
N VAL A 20 -14.02 -25.25 12.78
CA VAL A 20 -13.76 -23.81 12.68
C VAL A 20 -14.06 -23.30 11.28
N LEU A 21 -13.61 -24.01 10.24
CA LEU A 21 -13.92 -23.66 8.86
C LEU A 21 -15.42 -23.70 8.56
N HIS A 22 -16.21 -24.57 9.19
CA HIS A 22 -17.66 -24.61 9.00
C HIS A 22 -18.43 -23.64 9.90
N ASN A 23 -17.74 -22.67 10.54
CA ASN A 23 -18.33 -21.72 11.49
C ASN A 23 -19.06 -22.39 12.66
N ARG A 24 -18.75 -23.66 12.97
CA ARG A 24 -19.32 -24.39 14.12
C ARG A 24 -18.61 -24.01 15.42
N GLN A 25 -17.43 -23.42 15.33
CA GLN A 25 -16.62 -22.99 16.46
C GLN A 25 -15.85 -21.72 16.10
N GLN A 26 -15.88 -20.70 16.96
CA GLN A 26 -15.08 -19.49 16.79
C GLN A 26 -13.77 -19.61 17.56
N ILE A 27 -12.66 -19.29 16.90
CA ILE A 27 -11.31 -19.18 17.50
C ILE A 27 -10.68 -17.87 17.06
N SER A 28 -9.62 -17.43 17.77
CA SER A 28 -8.87 -16.23 17.38
C SER A 28 -8.20 -16.40 16.00
N PRO A 29 -8.01 -15.31 15.23
CA PRO A 29 -7.29 -15.35 13.95
C PRO A 29 -5.88 -15.93 14.04
N ASP A 30 -5.17 -15.66 15.13
CA ASP A 30 -3.82 -16.21 15.37
C ASP A 30 -3.88 -17.73 15.49
N LYS A 31 -4.81 -18.25 16.30
CA LYS A 31 -5.00 -19.69 16.49
C LYS A 31 -5.47 -20.40 15.21
N LEU A 32 -6.24 -19.72 14.36
CA LEU A 32 -6.62 -20.22 13.04
C LEU A 32 -5.40 -20.34 12.11
N SER A 33 -4.47 -19.39 12.21
CA SER A 33 -3.24 -19.37 11.41
C SER A 33 -2.30 -20.49 11.85
N ASP A 34 -2.11 -20.70 13.15
CA ASP A 34 -1.34 -21.81 13.70
C ASP A 34 -1.88 -23.17 13.21
N LEU A 35 -3.20 -23.34 13.28
CA LEU A 35 -3.86 -24.59 12.87
C LEU A 35 -3.76 -24.83 11.36
N TYR A 36 -3.72 -23.76 10.56
CA TYR A 36 -3.47 -23.84 9.11
C TYR A 36 -2.02 -24.27 8.79
N ILE A 37 -1.03 -23.76 9.53
CA ILE A 37 0.38 -24.18 9.39
C ILE A 37 0.50 -25.68 9.67
N GLU A 38 -0.05 -26.14 10.80
CA GLU A 38 0.01 -27.56 11.19
C GLU A 38 -0.62 -28.49 10.14
N ILE A 39 -1.76 -28.11 9.55
CA ILE A 39 -2.42 -28.92 8.52
C ILE A 39 -1.65 -28.95 7.20
N THR A 40 -0.98 -27.84 6.87
CA THR A 40 -0.15 -27.76 5.67
C THR A 40 1.13 -28.60 5.83
N ASP A 41 1.68 -28.66 7.04
CA ASP A 41 2.78 -29.56 7.39
C ASP A 41 2.36 -31.04 7.30
N ASP A 42 1.21 -31.38 7.89
CA ASP A 42 0.65 -32.74 7.82
C ASP A 42 0.34 -33.16 6.37
N LEU A 43 -0.14 -32.23 5.54
CA LEU A 43 -0.36 -32.46 4.10
C LEU A 43 0.96 -32.74 3.39
N SER A 44 2.01 -31.98 3.70
CA SER A 44 3.34 -32.15 3.10
C SER A 44 3.96 -33.49 3.50
N TYR A 45 3.80 -33.89 4.75
CA TYR A 45 4.19 -35.23 5.24
C TYR A 45 3.40 -36.32 4.50
N ALA A 46 2.07 -36.20 4.43
CA ALA A 46 1.22 -37.18 3.77
C ALA A 46 1.53 -37.31 2.27
N LYS A 47 1.82 -36.21 1.56
CA LYS A 47 2.25 -36.24 0.16
C LYS A 47 3.56 -36.98 -0.03
N THR A 48 4.49 -36.86 0.92
CA THR A 48 5.81 -37.50 0.85
C THR A 48 5.73 -38.99 1.12
N PHE A 49 5.02 -39.40 2.17
CA PHE A 49 5.02 -40.79 2.64
C PHE A 49 3.81 -41.61 2.16
N TYR A 50 2.71 -40.97 1.78
CA TYR A 50 1.44 -41.59 1.36
C TYR A 50 0.82 -40.94 0.10
N PRO A 51 1.58 -40.79 -1.02
CA PRO A 51 1.25 -39.93 -2.17
C PRO A 51 -0.05 -40.24 -2.91
N ARG A 52 -0.69 -41.39 -2.67
CA ARG A 52 -1.96 -41.82 -3.30
C ARG A 52 -3.05 -42.15 -2.28
N SER A 53 -2.91 -41.67 -1.05
CA SER A 53 -3.86 -41.94 0.02
C SER A 53 -5.08 -41.02 0.00
N ASN A 54 -6.19 -41.52 0.54
CA ASN A 54 -7.37 -40.70 0.84
C ASN A 54 -7.05 -39.60 1.88
N THR A 55 -6.04 -39.83 2.74
CA THR A 55 -5.55 -38.83 3.71
C THR A 55 -5.01 -37.60 2.99
N VAL A 56 -4.24 -37.75 1.92
CA VAL A 56 -3.75 -36.62 1.11
C VAL A 56 -4.92 -35.85 0.49
N ALA A 57 -5.89 -36.56 -0.08
CA ALA A 57 -7.06 -35.93 -0.70
C ALA A 57 -7.88 -35.12 0.33
N TYR A 58 -8.09 -35.69 1.52
CA TYR A 58 -8.79 -35.04 2.64
C TYR A 58 -8.03 -33.81 3.15
N LEU A 59 -6.73 -33.94 3.44
CA LEU A 59 -5.92 -32.82 3.92
C LEU A 59 -5.85 -31.68 2.90
N ASN A 60 -5.78 -32.00 1.61
CA ASN A 60 -5.76 -31.02 0.54
C ASN A 60 -7.09 -30.23 0.44
N SER A 61 -8.24 -30.89 0.64
CA SER A 61 -9.54 -30.21 0.57
C SER A 61 -9.75 -29.23 1.72
N ILE A 62 -9.40 -29.62 2.95
CA ILE A 62 -9.51 -28.73 4.12
C ILE A 62 -8.48 -27.58 4.06
N ALA A 63 -7.26 -27.83 3.59
CA ALA A 63 -6.23 -26.80 3.44
C ALA A 63 -6.62 -25.77 2.36
N SER A 64 -7.18 -26.22 1.23
CA SER A 64 -7.64 -25.33 0.17
C SER A 64 -8.82 -24.45 0.63
N SER A 65 -9.78 -25.05 1.35
CA SER A 65 -10.93 -24.32 1.91
C SER A 65 -10.48 -23.27 2.93
N ALA A 66 -9.47 -23.58 3.75
CA ALA A 66 -8.90 -22.65 4.70
C ALA A 66 -8.16 -21.50 4.03
N HIS A 67 -7.36 -21.78 3.01
CA HIS A 67 -6.64 -20.76 2.26
C HIS A 67 -7.60 -19.70 1.72
N GLN A 68 -8.73 -20.13 1.12
CA GLN A 68 -9.75 -19.22 0.65
C GLN A 68 -10.37 -18.38 1.77
N LYS A 69 -10.52 -18.92 2.99
CA LYS A 69 -11.11 -18.19 4.12
C LYS A 69 -10.15 -17.22 4.80
N ILE A 70 -8.90 -17.63 5.01
CA ILE A 70 -7.87 -16.85 5.69
C ILE A 70 -7.39 -15.71 4.77
N TYR A 71 -7.21 -16.00 3.48
CA TYR A 71 -6.68 -15.05 2.50
C TYR A 71 -7.74 -14.45 1.58
N SER A 72 -9.04 -14.63 1.88
CA SER A 72 -10.07 -13.87 1.18
C SER A 72 -9.82 -12.38 1.43
N ASN A 73 -9.76 -11.61 0.34
CA ASN A 73 -9.63 -10.15 0.41
C ASN A 73 -10.64 -9.57 1.41
N LYS A 74 -10.13 -8.72 2.30
CA LYS A 74 -10.95 -7.91 3.20
C LYS A 74 -11.93 -7.13 2.34
N LYS A 75 -13.22 -7.42 2.48
CA LYS A 75 -14.28 -6.65 1.80
C LYS A 75 -14.29 -5.26 2.42
N GLU A 76 -13.62 -4.32 1.77
CA GLU A 76 -13.68 -2.91 2.17
C GLU A 76 -15.11 -2.39 1.99
N SER A 77 -15.50 -1.50 2.90
CA SER A 77 -16.81 -0.84 2.85
C SER A 77 -16.98 -0.14 1.50
N LYS A 78 -18.20 -0.19 0.92
CA LYS A 78 -18.54 0.58 -0.28
C LYS A 78 -18.25 2.09 -0.12
N ASN A 79 -18.17 2.58 1.11
CA ASN A 79 -17.90 3.97 1.45
C ASN A 79 -16.42 4.26 1.78
N ARG A 80 -15.49 3.32 1.56
CA ARG A 80 -14.07 3.47 1.92
C ARG A 80 -13.43 4.76 1.39
N LEU A 81 -13.74 5.12 0.13
CA LEU A 81 -13.25 6.35 -0.49
C LEU A 81 -13.82 7.60 0.19
N VAL A 82 -15.12 7.58 0.52
CA VAL A 82 -15.76 8.71 1.23
C VAL A 82 -15.14 8.89 2.61
N THR A 83 -14.95 7.81 3.36
CA THR A 83 -14.32 7.85 4.68
C THR A 83 -12.87 8.34 4.59
N PHE A 84 -12.13 7.89 3.58
CA PHE A 84 -10.76 8.35 3.34
C PHE A 84 -10.70 9.87 3.14
N PHE A 85 -11.43 10.41 2.17
CA PHE A 85 -11.35 11.84 1.84
C PHE A 85 -12.00 12.74 2.91
N LYS A 86 -13.06 12.28 3.57
CA LYS A 86 -13.78 13.09 4.56
C LYS A 86 -13.12 13.07 5.94
N THR A 87 -12.46 11.97 6.29
CA THR A 87 -12.00 11.74 7.67
C THR A 87 -10.50 11.49 7.71
N GLU A 88 -10.01 10.41 7.10
CA GLU A 88 -8.62 9.97 7.28
C GLU A 88 -7.62 10.98 6.70
N PHE A 89 -7.85 11.45 5.47
CA PHE A 89 -6.96 12.38 4.80
C PHE A 89 -6.87 13.74 5.51
N PRO A 90 -7.98 14.40 5.89
CA PRO A 90 -7.92 15.63 6.68
C PRO A 90 -7.25 15.43 8.04
N LEU A 91 -7.51 14.31 8.71
CA LEU A 91 -6.95 14.04 10.04
C LEU A 91 -5.42 13.88 9.98
N GLU A 92 -4.91 13.22 8.94
CA GLU A 92 -3.46 13.12 8.72
C GLU A 92 -2.85 14.48 8.38
N PHE A 93 -3.51 15.31 7.56
CA PHE A 93 -3.05 16.67 7.32
C PHE A 93 -2.94 17.50 8.61
N VAL A 94 -3.95 17.37 9.49
CA VAL A 94 -3.96 18.08 10.78
C VAL A 94 -2.79 17.67 11.66
N ARG A 95 -2.46 16.38 11.68
CA ARG A 95 -1.30 15.86 12.42
C ARG A 95 0.01 16.52 11.99
N TYR A 96 0.14 16.86 10.71
CA TYR A 96 1.38 17.39 10.13
C TYR A 96 1.35 18.89 9.82
N HIS A 97 0.36 19.64 10.30
CA HIS A 97 0.27 21.10 10.05
C HIS A 97 1.52 21.87 10.45
N LYS A 98 2.19 21.48 11.54
CA LYS A 98 3.42 22.16 12.00
C LYS A 98 4.55 22.01 10.98
N GLN A 99 4.75 20.81 10.46
CA GLN A 99 5.77 20.51 9.46
C GLN A 99 5.46 21.24 8.14
N LEU A 100 4.19 21.22 7.71
CA LEU A 100 3.74 21.95 6.53
C LEU A 100 3.96 23.46 6.68
N LEU A 101 3.69 24.02 7.87
CA LEU A 101 3.92 25.44 8.16
C LEU A 101 5.40 25.81 8.12
N ILE A 102 6.28 24.93 8.61
CA ILE A 102 7.73 25.14 8.54
C ILE A 102 8.18 25.20 7.08
N VAL A 103 7.81 24.20 6.27
CA VAL A 103 8.18 24.17 4.85
C VAL A 103 7.62 25.38 4.11
N PHE A 104 6.36 25.73 4.36
CA PHE A 104 5.71 26.90 3.78
C PHE A 104 6.42 28.21 4.17
N SER A 105 6.81 28.36 5.44
CA SER A 105 7.56 29.53 5.92
C SER A 105 8.94 29.64 5.27
N VAL A 106 9.65 28.51 5.15
CA VAL A 106 10.96 28.48 4.47
C VAL A 106 10.81 28.85 3.00
N PHE A 107 9.82 28.29 2.31
CA PHE A 107 9.52 28.62 0.92
C PHE A 107 9.21 30.11 0.74
N LEU A 108 8.33 30.68 1.59
CA LEU A 108 8.01 32.10 1.54
C LEU A 108 9.22 32.97 1.83
N PHE A 109 10.02 32.61 2.83
CA PHE A 109 11.24 33.34 3.16
C PHE A 109 12.18 33.45 1.94
N PHE A 110 12.49 32.33 1.29
CA PHE A 110 13.36 32.35 0.11
C PHE A 110 12.70 33.03 -1.10
N SER A 111 11.39 32.91 -1.24
CA SER A 111 10.63 33.64 -2.27
C SER A 111 10.72 35.15 -2.07
N PHE A 112 10.63 35.64 -0.83
CA PHE A 112 10.83 37.06 -0.50
C PHE A 112 12.27 37.51 -0.73
N VAL A 113 13.26 36.70 -0.36
CA VAL A 113 14.67 36.99 -0.65
C VAL A 113 14.88 37.11 -2.16
N GLY A 114 14.36 36.17 -2.95
CA GLY A 114 14.46 36.20 -4.41
C GLY A 114 13.78 37.43 -5.02
N ALA A 115 12.56 37.74 -4.58
CA ALA A 115 11.83 38.92 -5.06
C ALA A 115 12.54 40.24 -4.69
N TYR A 116 13.05 40.34 -3.46
CA TYR A 116 13.80 41.51 -3.00
C TYR A 116 15.08 41.70 -3.81
N SER A 117 15.87 40.64 -4.01
CA SER A 117 17.09 40.68 -4.84
C SER A 117 16.79 41.11 -6.27
N ALA A 118 15.77 40.54 -6.90
CA ALA A 118 15.34 40.92 -8.26
C ALA A 118 14.89 42.38 -8.36
N SER A 119 14.34 42.96 -7.29
CA SER A 119 13.93 44.37 -7.26
C SER A 119 15.10 45.35 -7.16
N LYS A 120 16.25 44.89 -6.65
CA LYS A 120 17.43 45.73 -6.41
C LYS A 120 18.48 45.60 -7.51
N ASP A 121 18.57 44.42 -8.13
CA ASP A 121 19.54 44.13 -9.17
C ASP A 121 18.87 43.37 -10.33
N GLY A 122 18.89 43.98 -11.52
CA GLY A 122 18.35 43.38 -12.73
C GLY A 122 19.17 42.18 -13.22
N ASP A 123 20.46 42.13 -12.88
CA ASP A 123 21.35 41.03 -13.25
C ASP A 123 21.10 39.79 -12.38
N PHE A 124 20.46 39.94 -11.22
CA PHE A 124 20.08 38.80 -10.35
C PHE A 124 19.17 37.81 -11.08
N VAL A 125 18.18 38.30 -11.83
CA VAL A 125 17.27 37.42 -12.59
C VAL A 125 18.03 36.70 -13.71
N ARG A 126 18.95 37.40 -14.39
CA ARG A 126 19.82 36.82 -15.43
C ARG A 126 20.77 35.78 -14.87
N LEU A 127 21.31 35.99 -13.66
CA LEU A 127 22.18 35.03 -12.98
C LEU A 127 21.46 33.70 -12.68
N ILE A 128 20.20 33.76 -12.26
CA ILE A 128 19.41 32.58 -11.88
C ILE A 128 18.79 31.88 -13.10
N MET A 129 18.18 32.64 -14.01
CA MET A 129 17.42 32.10 -15.15
C MET A 129 18.25 31.97 -16.43
N GLY A 130 19.41 32.64 -16.49
CA GLY A 130 20.28 32.70 -17.66
C GLY A 130 19.89 33.79 -18.66
N ASP A 131 20.89 34.36 -19.33
CA ASP A 131 20.68 35.41 -20.34
C ASP A 131 19.79 34.97 -21.49
N ALA A 132 19.91 33.71 -21.93
CA ALA A 132 19.10 33.16 -23.02
C ALA A 132 17.60 33.24 -22.70
N TYR A 133 17.21 32.84 -21.48
CA TYR A 133 15.81 32.84 -21.06
C TYR A 133 15.26 34.27 -20.90
N VAL A 134 16.06 35.17 -20.31
CA VAL A 134 15.66 36.57 -20.12
C VAL A 134 15.53 37.29 -21.46
N ASN A 135 16.49 37.13 -22.38
CA ASN A 135 16.45 37.77 -23.69
C ASN A 135 15.27 37.27 -24.53
N MET A 136 15.03 35.96 -24.55
CA MET A 136 13.84 35.38 -25.18
C MET A 136 12.55 36.01 -24.61
N THR A 137 12.47 36.18 -23.29
CA THR A 137 11.29 36.78 -22.64
C THR A 137 11.12 38.25 -23.03
N LEU A 138 12.21 39.03 -23.11
CA LEU A 138 12.18 40.42 -23.55
C LEU A 138 11.75 40.55 -25.03
N GLU A 139 12.26 39.70 -25.92
CA GLU A 139 11.83 39.67 -27.32
C GLU A 139 10.35 39.31 -27.46
N ASN A 140 9.86 38.38 -26.64
CA ASN A 140 8.45 38.01 -26.59
C ASN A 140 7.56 39.18 -26.13
N ILE A 141 8.02 39.94 -25.12
CA ILE A 141 7.35 41.17 -24.67
C ILE A 141 7.33 42.22 -25.78
N GLU A 142 8.45 42.42 -26.48
CA GLU A 142 8.55 43.38 -27.59
C GLU A 142 7.60 43.03 -28.75
N LYS A 143 7.44 41.73 -29.04
CA LYS A 143 6.47 41.21 -30.01
C LYS A 143 5.01 41.29 -29.52
N GLY A 144 4.76 41.77 -28.31
CA GLY A 144 3.43 41.89 -27.70
C GLY A 144 2.84 40.58 -27.17
N ASP A 145 3.65 39.52 -27.06
CA ASP A 145 3.22 38.21 -26.53
C ASP A 145 4.16 37.70 -25.43
N PRO A 146 4.10 38.27 -24.21
CA PRO A 146 5.00 37.92 -23.11
C PRO A 146 4.99 36.43 -22.73
N MET A 147 3.88 35.73 -22.97
CA MET A 147 3.67 34.33 -22.60
C MET A 147 4.03 33.34 -23.72
N ALA A 148 4.63 33.82 -24.83
CA ALA A 148 4.99 32.97 -25.97
C ALA A 148 5.92 31.79 -25.60
N VAL A 149 6.68 31.90 -24.51
CA VAL A 149 7.52 30.81 -23.99
C VAL A 149 6.73 29.52 -23.70
N TYR A 150 5.47 29.63 -23.26
CA TYR A 150 4.63 28.47 -22.94
C TYR A 150 3.85 27.93 -24.16
N LYS A 151 3.93 28.60 -25.31
CA LYS A 151 3.17 28.26 -26.52
C LYS A 151 3.96 27.39 -27.50
N GLN A 152 5.28 27.30 -27.33
CA GLN A 152 6.17 26.57 -28.25
C GLN A 152 6.36 25.10 -27.87
N GLU A 153 5.96 24.68 -26.66
CA GLU A 153 6.10 23.30 -26.16
C GLU A 153 4.80 22.46 -26.31
N GLY A 154 3.92 22.84 -27.25
CA GLY A 154 2.67 22.14 -27.55
C GLY A 154 2.66 21.43 -28.90
#